data_AF-A0A7J7NV76-F1
#
_entry.id   AF-A0A7J7NV76-F1
#
_cell.length_a   1.000
_cell.length_b   1.000
_cell.length_c   1.000
_cell.angle_alpha   90.00
_cell.angle_beta   90.00
_cell.angle_gamma   90.00
#
_symmetry.space_group_name_H-M   'P 1'
#
loop_
_entity.id
_entity.type
_entity.pdbx_description
1 polymer ?
#
loop_
_entity_poly.entity_id
_entity_poly.type
_entity_poly.pdbx_seq_one_letter_code
_entity_poly.pdbx_strand_id
1 'polypeptide(L)'
;MRFVKRNCSTNSPTTKVRPETVISKIVSRSLASSILKSSFFFELGLKVGDDVAKLRNEYGLNSGRHADIHQLAKMRWPGRFSHPGLKDLAREVVGLYIAKPIYVTLSNWENGVLDDYQIEYACINFYASYKIGQKLLVEG
;
A
#
# COMPACT_ATOMS: atom_id res chain seq x y z
N MET A 1 -5.32 2.17 -37.21
CA MET A 1 -4.56 0.94 -37.51
C MET A 1 -5.36 -0.24 -36.94
N ARG A 2 -5.97 -1.08 -37.80
CA ARG A 2 -6.71 -2.29 -37.41
C ARG A 2 -5.78 -3.49 -37.52
N PHE A 3 -5.92 -4.46 -36.62
CA PHE A 3 -5.68 -5.86 -36.95
C PHE A 3 -6.86 -6.70 -36.46
N VAL A 4 -7.42 -7.47 -37.38
CA VAL A 4 -8.42 -8.52 -37.16
C VAL A 4 -7.77 -9.83 -37.59
N LYS A 5 -7.96 -10.91 -36.82
CA LYS A 5 -7.90 -12.28 -37.33
C LYS A 5 -9.03 -13.11 -36.73
N ARG A 6 -9.64 -13.92 -37.59
CA ARG A 6 -10.97 -14.57 -37.49
C ARG A 6 -10.98 -15.90 -36.71
N ASN A 7 -12.12 -16.13 -36.07
CA ASN A 7 -12.92 -17.33 -35.73
C ASN A 7 -12.33 -18.75 -35.80
N CYS A 8 -12.65 -19.56 -34.77
CA CYS A 8 -13.19 -20.93 -34.92
C CYS A 8 -13.89 -21.37 -33.61
N SER A 9 -15.09 -21.97 -33.75
CA SER A 9 -15.88 -22.58 -32.66
C SER A 9 -15.67 -24.09 -32.66
N THR A 10 -15.41 -24.69 -31.50
CA THR A 10 -15.69 -26.10 -31.21
C THR A 10 -15.95 -26.29 -29.71
N ASN A 11 -17.12 -26.82 -29.37
CA ASN A 11 -17.47 -27.33 -28.03
C ASN A 11 -16.77 -28.68 -27.76
N SER A 12 -16.19 -28.86 -26.56
CA SER A 12 -16.17 -30.12 -25.79
C SER A 12 -15.52 -29.87 -24.40
N PRO A 13 -16.02 -30.46 -23.30
CA PRO A 13 -15.60 -30.12 -21.95
C PRO A 13 -14.36 -30.93 -21.55
N THR A 14 -13.17 -30.36 -21.75
CA THR A 14 -11.97 -30.83 -21.05
C THR A 14 -11.83 -30.03 -19.76
N THR A 15 -11.98 -30.70 -18.63
CA THR A 15 -11.65 -30.24 -17.28
C THR A 15 -10.20 -29.76 -17.23
N LYS A 16 -9.97 -28.50 -17.62
CA LYS A 16 -8.72 -27.79 -17.37
C LYS A 16 -8.80 -27.29 -15.94
N VAL A 17 -8.12 -27.99 -15.03
CA VAL A 17 -7.77 -27.40 -13.74
C VAL A 17 -7.03 -26.11 -14.06
N ARG A 18 -7.68 -24.99 -13.72
CA ARG A 18 -7.22 -23.65 -13.99
C ARG A 18 -5.94 -23.39 -13.16
N PRO A 19 -4.81 -22.93 -13.74
CA PRO A 19 -3.60 -22.57 -12.99
C PRO A 19 -3.81 -21.37 -12.04
N GLU A 20 -4.97 -20.72 -12.14
CA GLU A 20 -5.35 -19.47 -11.50
C GLU A 20 -5.48 -19.59 -9.97
N THR A 21 -5.49 -20.80 -9.41
CA THR A 21 -5.73 -21.02 -7.97
C THR A 21 -4.46 -20.96 -7.10
N VAL A 22 -3.27 -20.78 -7.68
CA VAL A 22 -2.01 -20.94 -6.91
C VAL A 22 -1.24 -19.64 -6.67
N ILE A 23 -1.52 -18.53 -7.36
CA ILE A 23 -0.68 -17.32 -7.25
C ILE A 23 -1.33 -16.16 -6.45
N SER A 24 -2.63 -16.17 -6.18
CA SER A 24 -3.33 -15.02 -5.57
C SER A 24 -3.26 -14.89 -4.03
N LYS A 25 -2.33 -15.57 -3.35
CA LYS A 25 -2.21 -15.52 -1.87
C LYS A 25 -0.77 -15.45 -1.33
N ILE A 26 0.16 -14.84 -2.07
CA ILE A 26 1.55 -14.78 -1.62
C ILE A 26 1.95 -13.36 -1.23
N VAL A 27 1.34 -12.86 -0.15
CA VAL A 27 2.19 -12.54 1.00
C VAL A 27 1.99 -13.71 1.94
N SER A 28 2.97 -14.60 2.01
CA SER A 28 2.89 -15.76 2.90
C SER A 28 2.58 -15.27 4.31
N ARG A 29 1.55 -15.80 4.98
CA ARG A 29 1.14 -15.28 6.31
C ARG A 29 2.30 -15.28 7.31
N SER A 30 3.25 -16.19 7.17
CA SER A 30 4.47 -16.20 7.99
C SER A 30 5.39 -15.01 7.67
N LEU A 31 5.53 -14.63 6.41
CA LEU A 31 6.28 -13.45 5.99
C LEU A 31 5.59 -12.16 6.45
N ALA A 32 4.27 -12.04 6.22
CA ALA A 32 3.48 -10.91 6.73
C ALA A 32 3.62 -10.80 8.26
N SER A 33 3.40 -11.91 8.98
CA SER A 33 3.51 -11.94 10.43
C SER A 33 4.93 -11.62 10.91
N SER A 34 5.98 -12.06 10.20
CA SER A 34 7.37 -11.79 10.55
C SER A 34 7.72 -10.31 10.35
N ILE A 35 7.27 -9.69 9.26
CA ILE A 35 7.43 -8.25 9.00
C ILE A 35 6.67 -7.43 10.05
N LEU A 36 5.41 -7.78 10.31
CA LEU A 36 4.54 -7.09 11.27
C LEU A 36 5.01 -7.21 12.73
N LYS A 37 5.70 -8.30 13.08
CA LYS A 37 6.31 -8.50 14.40
C LYS A 37 7.72 -7.92 14.52
N SER A 38 8.31 -7.48 13.41
CA SER A 38 9.67 -6.93 13.42
C SER A 38 9.66 -5.58 14.14
N SER A 39 10.49 -5.46 15.18
CA SER A 39 10.70 -4.20 15.90
C SER A 39 11.37 -3.12 15.04
N PHE A 40 11.85 -3.48 13.85
CA PHE A 40 12.51 -2.60 12.90
C PHE A 40 11.53 -1.93 11.92
N PHE A 41 10.36 -2.53 11.71
CA PHE A 41 9.33 -1.98 10.83
C PHE A 41 8.32 -1.18 11.65
N PHE A 42 8.36 0.14 11.49
CA PHE A 42 7.22 0.98 11.83
C PHE A 42 6.31 1.05 10.61
N GLU A 43 5.06 0.64 10.77
CA GLU A 43 4.04 1.01 9.80
C GLU A 43 3.83 2.53 9.91
N LEU A 44 4.48 3.25 9.01
CA LEU A 44 4.35 4.69 8.83
C LEU A 44 3.31 4.90 7.76
N GLY A 45 2.11 5.26 8.20
CA GLY A 45 0.96 5.40 7.33
C GLY A 45 0.03 6.49 7.84
N LEU A 46 -0.78 7.01 6.94
CA LEU A 46 -1.93 7.84 7.32
C LEU A 46 -3.06 6.93 7.72
N LYS A 47 -3.62 7.14 8.92
CA LYS A 47 -4.68 6.29 9.46
C LYS A 47 -4.26 4.82 9.56
N VAL A 48 -2.98 4.58 9.83
CA VAL A 48 -2.43 3.23 9.97
C VAL A 48 -3.19 2.39 11.01
N GLY A 49 -3.83 3.02 11.99
CA GLY A 49 -4.69 2.33 12.96
C GLY A 49 -5.88 1.60 12.33
N ASP A 50 -6.47 2.14 11.26
CA ASP A 50 -7.58 1.50 10.55
C ASP A 50 -7.08 0.26 9.80
N ASP A 51 -5.92 0.36 9.15
CA ASP A 51 -5.27 -0.75 8.46
C ASP A 51 -4.83 -1.85 9.43
N VAL A 52 -4.27 -1.48 10.59
CA VAL A 52 -3.92 -2.42 11.67
C VAL A 52 -5.16 -3.14 12.21
N ALA A 53 -6.26 -2.40 12.41
CA ALA A 53 -7.51 -3.00 12.85
C ALA A 53 -8.05 -3.99 11.80
N LYS A 54 -7.95 -3.64 10.51
CA LYS A 54 -8.33 -4.53 9.41
C LYS A 54 -7.45 -5.78 9.35
N LEU A 55 -6.13 -5.64 9.43
CA LEU A 55 -5.18 -6.75 9.48
C LEU A 55 -5.48 -7.72 10.63
N ARG A 56 -5.81 -7.20 11.81
CA ARG A 56 -6.19 -8.02 12.96
C ARG A 56 -7.53 -8.71 12.72
N ASN A 57 -8.56 -7.97 12.35
CA ASN A 57 -9.93 -8.46 12.34
C ASN A 57 -10.20 -9.41 11.15
N GLU A 58 -9.65 -9.12 9.97
CA GLU A 58 -9.91 -9.90 8.75
C GLU A 58 -8.84 -10.98 8.52
N TYR A 59 -7.59 -10.72 8.92
CA TYR A 59 -6.45 -11.61 8.60
C TYR A 59 -5.83 -12.28 9.84
N GLY A 60 -6.25 -11.92 11.05
CA GLY A 60 -5.68 -12.43 12.30
C GLY A 60 -4.23 -11.99 12.53
N LEU A 61 -3.79 -10.93 11.86
CA LEU A 61 -2.41 -10.44 11.90
C LEU A 61 -2.30 -9.25 12.85
N ASN A 62 -1.57 -9.45 13.95
CA ASN A 62 -1.25 -8.37 14.89
C ASN A 62 0.01 -7.63 14.44
N SER A 63 -0.10 -6.31 14.27
CA SER A 63 1.03 -5.40 14.05
C SER A 63 1.69 -5.06 15.38
N GLY A 64 3.03 -5.15 15.43
CA GLY A 64 3.81 -4.95 16.65
C GLY A 64 4.00 -3.48 17.02
N ARG A 65 4.49 -2.65 16.08
CA ARG A 65 4.71 -1.21 16.29
C ARG A 65 4.28 -0.44 15.04
N HIS A 66 3.36 0.50 15.21
CA HIS A 66 2.91 1.40 14.16
C HIS A 66 2.92 2.83 14.69
N ALA A 67 3.07 3.80 13.80
CA ALA A 67 2.97 5.20 14.16
C ALA A 67 2.23 5.96 13.06
N ASP A 68 1.18 6.67 13.47
CA ASP A 68 0.44 7.51 12.54
C ASP A 68 1.21 8.83 12.32
N ILE A 69 1.77 8.98 11.11
CA ILE A 69 2.51 10.18 10.73
C ILE A 69 1.65 11.45 10.76
N HIS A 70 0.33 11.32 10.65
CA HIS A 70 -0.63 12.41 10.81
C HIS A 70 -0.68 12.89 12.25
N GLN A 71 -0.83 11.94 13.17
CA GLN A 71 -0.88 12.23 14.59
C GLN A 71 0.44 12.84 15.06
N LEU A 72 1.57 12.24 14.63
CA LEU A 72 2.91 12.76 14.93
C LEU A 72 3.10 14.19 14.41
N ALA A 73 2.70 14.47 13.15
CA ALA A 73 2.80 15.81 12.58
C ALA A 73 1.92 16.82 13.33
N LYS A 74 0.69 16.44 13.71
CA LYS A 74 -0.22 17.30 14.50
C LYS A 74 0.30 17.58 15.90
N MET A 75 0.94 16.60 16.55
CA MET A 75 1.56 16.80 17.86
C MET A 75 2.78 17.72 17.77
N ARG A 76 3.61 17.57 16.73
CA ARG A 76 4.80 18.42 16.53
C ARG A 76 4.45 19.85 16.14
N TRP A 77 3.38 20.04 15.36
CA TRP A 77 2.90 21.36 14.91
C TRP A 77 1.39 21.53 15.14
N PRO A 78 0.97 21.79 16.39
CA PRO A 78 -0.44 21.99 16.73
C PRO A 78 -1.07 23.11 15.90
N GLY A 79 -2.25 22.86 15.33
CA GLY A 79 -3.01 23.84 14.54
C GLY A 79 -2.51 24.08 13.10
N ARG A 80 -1.30 23.63 12.74
CA ARG A 80 -0.76 23.79 11.38
C ARG A 80 -1.45 22.87 10.36
N PHE A 81 -1.91 21.71 10.82
CA PHE A 81 -2.45 20.65 10.00
C PHE A 81 -3.87 20.29 10.43
N SER A 82 -4.86 20.56 9.57
CA SER A 82 -6.25 20.15 9.83
C SER A 82 -6.46 18.68 9.47
N HIS A 83 -6.38 18.35 8.18
CA HIS A 83 -6.53 16.98 7.65
C HIS A 83 -5.55 16.70 6.51
N PRO A 84 -4.22 16.85 6.71
CA PRO A 84 -3.26 16.64 5.62
C PRO A 84 -3.26 15.18 5.15
N GLY A 85 -3.20 14.99 3.84
CA GLY A 85 -2.87 13.70 3.24
C GLY A 85 -1.36 13.49 3.11
N LEU A 86 -0.96 12.35 2.54
CA LEU A 86 0.47 11.98 2.46
C LEU A 86 1.26 13.00 1.65
N LYS A 87 0.65 13.45 0.55
CA LYS A 87 1.21 14.48 -0.33
C LYS A 87 1.44 15.80 0.41
N ASP A 88 0.51 16.20 1.28
CA ASP A 88 0.61 17.46 2.00
C ASP A 88 1.73 17.38 3.04
N LEU A 89 1.79 16.29 3.80
CA LEU A 89 2.88 16.05 4.74
C LEU A 89 4.24 15.91 4.04
N ALA A 90 4.30 15.20 2.93
CA ALA A 90 5.54 15.03 2.16
C ALA A 90 6.09 16.38 1.69
N ARG A 91 5.23 17.26 1.19
CA ARG A 91 5.62 18.60 0.76
C ARG A 91 6.06 19.47 1.94
N GLU A 92 5.25 19.54 2.99
CA GLU A 92 5.47 20.48 4.11
C GLU A 92 6.59 20.05 5.06
N VAL A 93 6.76 18.74 5.29
CA VAL A 93 7.69 18.21 6.29
C VAL A 93 9.05 17.88 5.67
N VAL A 94 9.09 17.39 4.44
CA VAL A 94 10.33 16.90 3.80
C VAL A 94 10.56 17.44 2.37
N GLY A 95 9.73 18.37 1.89
CA GLY A 95 9.91 19.02 0.58
C GLY A 95 9.70 18.08 -0.63
N LEU A 96 9.07 16.92 -0.44
CA LEU A 96 8.85 15.95 -1.52
C LEU A 96 7.52 16.21 -2.25
N TYR A 97 7.57 16.16 -3.58
CA TYR A 97 6.40 16.27 -4.44
C TYR A 97 5.95 14.89 -4.91
N ILE A 98 4.77 14.46 -4.45
CA ILE A 98 4.18 13.18 -4.83
C ILE A 98 3.15 13.41 -5.94
N ALA A 99 3.38 12.78 -7.09
CA ALA A 99 2.37 12.67 -8.15
C ALA A 99 1.25 11.73 -7.69
N LYS A 100 0.00 12.12 -7.93
CA LYS A 100 -1.18 11.29 -7.68
C LYS A 100 -1.92 11.02 -8.99
N PRO A 101 -1.41 10.12 -9.83
CA PRO A 101 -2.14 9.70 -11.02
C PRO A 101 -3.46 9.04 -10.58
N ILE A 102 -4.59 9.68 -10.93
CA ILE A 102 -5.93 9.22 -10.53
C ILE A 102 -6.20 7.81 -11.05
N TYR A 103 -5.74 7.51 -12.28
CA TYR A 103 -5.91 6.19 -12.90
C TYR A 103 -5.21 5.06 -12.11
N VAL A 104 -4.09 5.33 -11.45
CA VAL A 104 -3.42 4.36 -10.57
C VAL A 104 -4.10 4.33 -9.19
N THR A 105 -4.42 5.50 -8.64
CA THR A 105 -5.02 5.61 -7.31
C THR A 105 -6.36 4.88 -7.23
N LEU A 106 -7.16 4.92 -8.30
CA LEU A 106 -8.46 4.26 -8.43
C LEU A 106 -8.41 2.94 -9.22
N SER A 107 -7.22 2.43 -9.54
CA SER A 107 -7.06 1.13 -10.20
C SER A 107 -7.47 -0.02 -9.27
N ASN A 108 -7.56 -1.23 -9.82
CA ASN A 108 -7.86 -2.41 -9.02
C ASN A 108 -6.63 -2.87 -8.21
N TRP A 109 -6.54 -2.42 -6.96
CA TRP A 109 -5.50 -2.82 -5.99
C TRP A 109 -5.70 -4.22 -5.40
N GLU A 110 -6.85 -4.85 -5.65
CA GLU A 110 -7.12 -6.23 -5.24
C GLU A 110 -6.70 -7.25 -6.32
N ASN A 111 -6.09 -6.77 -7.42
CA ASN A 111 -5.57 -7.66 -8.44
C ASN A 111 -4.41 -8.49 -7.88
N GLY A 112 -4.40 -9.80 -8.17
CA GLY A 112 -3.37 -10.71 -7.67
C GLY A 112 -1.96 -10.43 -8.19
N VAL A 113 -1.85 -9.65 -9.27
CA VAL A 113 -0.60 -9.14 -9.82
C VAL A 113 -0.79 -7.64 -10.07
N LEU A 114 0.05 -6.83 -9.43
CA LEU A 114 0.06 -5.39 -9.65
C LEU A 114 0.78 -5.04 -10.95
N ASP A 115 0.34 -3.99 -11.62
CA ASP A 115 1.08 -3.43 -12.76
C ASP A 115 2.24 -2.53 -12.32
N ASP A 116 3.12 -2.20 -13.27
CA ASP A 116 4.32 -1.39 -13.00
C ASP A 116 3.98 -0.01 -12.41
N TYR A 117 2.86 0.59 -12.81
CA TYR A 117 2.44 1.89 -12.29
C TYR A 117 1.94 1.79 -10.84
N GLN A 118 1.21 0.72 -10.49
CA GLN A 118 0.81 0.43 -9.12
C GLN A 118 2.02 0.15 -8.23
N ILE A 119 3.00 -0.63 -8.71
CA ILE A 119 4.24 -0.91 -7.99
C ILE A 119 5.01 0.38 -7.73
N GLU A 120 5.24 1.19 -8.78
CA GLU A 120 5.95 2.47 -8.67
C GLU A 120 5.24 3.41 -7.67
N TYR A 121 3.91 3.53 -7.80
CA TYR A 121 3.12 4.36 -6.90
C TYR A 121 3.17 3.88 -5.44
N ALA A 122 3.14 2.57 -5.20
CA ALA A 122 3.30 2.00 -3.86
C ALA A 122 4.69 2.32 -3.29
N CYS A 123 5.76 2.18 -4.09
CA CYS A 123 7.12 2.52 -3.68
C CYS A 123 7.27 4.02 -3.33
N ILE A 124 6.69 4.92 -4.14
CA ILE A 124 6.71 6.36 -3.87
C ILE A 124 6.02 6.68 -2.54
N ASN A 125 4.83 6.11 -2.30
CA ASN A 125 4.11 6.32 -1.05
C ASN A 125 4.89 5.78 0.15
N PHE A 126 5.47 4.58 0.04
CA PHE A 126 6.28 3.98 1.08
C PHE A 126 7.50 4.86 1.42
N TYR A 127 8.25 5.30 0.41
CA TYR A 127 9.41 6.16 0.60
C TYR A 127 9.06 7.51 1.23
N ALA A 128 7.96 8.14 0.79
CA ALA A 128 7.50 9.39 1.38
C ALA A 128 7.13 9.22 2.86
N SER A 129 6.36 8.19 3.20
CA SER A 129 6.03 7.86 4.59
C SER A 129 7.28 7.62 5.44
N TYR A 130 8.26 6.88 4.91
CA TYR A 130 9.54 6.65 5.58
C TYR A 130 10.29 7.96 5.87
N LYS A 131 10.44 8.85 4.88
CA LYS A 131 11.13 10.13 5.06
C LYS A 131 10.42 11.04 6.06
N ILE A 132 9.09 11.10 6.01
CA ILE A 132 8.29 11.86 6.99
C ILE A 132 8.48 11.28 8.39
N GLY A 133 8.35 9.97 8.56
CA GLY A 133 8.54 9.30 9.85
C GLY A 133 9.96 9.49 10.40
N GLN A 134 10.99 9.38 9.56
CA GLN A 134 12.37 9.69 9.92
C GLN A 134 12.50 11.12 10.46
N LYS A 135 11.91 12.10 9.77
CA LYS A 135 11.92 13.51 10.20
C LYS A 135 11.19 13.74 11.51
N LEU A 136 10.09 13.02 11.75
CA LEU A 136 9.24 13.18 12.93
C LEU A 136 9.76 12.42 14.16
N LEU A 137 10.40 11.26 13.98
CA LEU A 137 10.78 10.36 15.07
C LEU A 137 12.26 10.39 15.43
N VAL A 138 13.14 10.73 14.48
CA VAL A 138 14.60 10.67 14.68
C VAL A 138 15.20 12.08 14.72
N GLU A 139 14.73 12.98 13.86
CA GLU A 139 15.19 14.38 13.80
C GLU A 139 14.27 15.35 14.57
N GLY A 140 13.32 14.79 15.34
CA GLY A 140 12.22 15.48 16.01
C GLY A 140 12.57 16.08 17.36
#